data_AF-A0A924C1B2-F1
#
_entry.id   AF-A0A924C1B2-F1
#
_cell.length_a   1.000
_cell.length_b   1.000
_cell.length_c   1.000
_cell.angle_alpha   90.00
_cell.angle_beta   90.00
_cell.angle_gamma   90.00
#
_symmetry.space_group_name_H-M   'P 1'
#
loop_
_entity.id
_entity.type
_entity.pdbx_description
1 polymer ?
#
loop_
_entity_poly.entity_id
_entity_poly.type
_entity_poly.pdbx_seq_one_letter_code
_entity_poly.pdbx_strand_id
1 'polypeptide(L)'
;LLPATLILFCTDFVQKVQLETFQHGMLFIAILGVVGTGIANIIFFRLIQISTPVFATSVTYLIPIVAFFWGLLDNESLTSVQFCGALIILVGVFMANKK
;
A
#
# COMPACT_ATOMS: atom_id res chain seq x y z
N LEU A 1 10.89 17.66 0.50
CA LEU A 1 12.30 17.36 0.87
C LEU A 1 12.81 18.33 1.92
N LEU A 2 12.88 19.64 1.65
CA LEU A 2 13.30 20.69 2.59
C LEU A 2 12.77 20.57 4.05
N PRO A 3 11.44 20.43 4.29
CA PRO A 3 10.94 20.31 5.66
C PRO A 3 11.30 18.98 6.33
N ALA A 4 11.36 17.89 5.55
CA ALA A 4 11.74 16.57 6.06
C ALA A 4 13.21 16.51 6.46
N THR A 5 14.10 17.12 5.65
CA THR A 5 15.52 17.23 5.99
C THR A 5 15.75 18.08 7.23
N LEU A 6 15.00 19.17 7.40
CA LEU A 6 15.08 20.03 8.59
C LEU A 6 14.69 19.29 9.87
N ILE A 7 13.59 18.53 9.83
CA ILE A 7 13.13 17.70 10.95
C ILE A 7 14.16 16.63 11.29
N LEU A 8 14.76 15.98 10.29
CA LEU A 8 15.74 14.91 10.51
C LEU A 8 17.00 15.40 11.24
N PHE A 9 17.43 16.64 10.97
CA PHE A 9 18.55 17.29 11.67
C PHE A 9 18.17 17.90 13.03
N CYS A 10 16.92 18.37 13.21
CA CYS A 10 16.45 18.94 14.48
C CYS A 10 16.03 17.90 15.52
N THR A 11 15.90 16.62 15.16
CA THR A 11 15.48 15.56 16.07
C THR A 11 16.67 14.67 16.46
N ASP A 12 16.60 13.95 17.58
CA ASP A 12 17.61 12.96 18.05
C ASP A 12 17.70 11.69 17.17
N PHE A 13 17.40 11.81 15.87
CA PHE A 13 17.38 10.71 14.92
C PHE A 13 18.73 10.00 14.84
N VAL A 14 19.83 10.76 14.79
CA VAL A 14 21.20 10.23 14.71
C VAL A 14 21.55 9.40 15.95
N GLN A 15 21.06 9.80 17.14
CA GLN A 15 21.26 9.03 18.37
C GLN A 15 20.38 7.78 18.41
N LYS A 16 19.14 7.84 17.89
CA LYS A 16 18.21 6.70 17.89
C LYS A 16 18.52 5.64 16.84
N VAL A 17 19.29 5.98 15.80
CA VAL A 17 19.74 5.06 14.74
C VAL A 17 20.66 3.93 15.25
N GLN A 18 21.31 4.12 16.40
CA GLN A 18 22.17 3.10 17.01
C GLN A 18 21.39 2.02 17.79
N LEU A 19 20.09 2.21 18.02
CA LEU A 19 19.25 1.18 18.63
C LEU A 19 18.90 0.11 17.59
N GLU A 20 19.23 -1.16 17.86
CA GLU A 20 18.97 -2.27 16.93
C GLU A 20 17.49 -2.36 16.51
N THR A 21 16.56 -2.11 17.43
CA THR A 21 15.11 -2.07 17.15
C THR A 21 14.75 -1.01 16.09
N PHE A 22 15.46 0.12 16.08
CA PHE A 22 15.21 1.22 15.14
C PHE A 22 15.74 0.89 13.74
N GLN A 23 16.85 0.15 13.66
CA GLN A 23 17.43 -0.30 12.39
C GLN A 23 16.51 -1.27 11.64
N HIS A 24 15.89 -2.21 12.34
CA HIS A 24 14.90 -3.11 11.76
C HIS A 24 13.67 -2.35 11.23
N GLY A 25 13.16 -1.38 11.99
CA GLY A 25 12.05 -0.52 11.55
C GLY A 25 12.40 0.27 10.29
N MET A 26 13.61 0.84 10.21
CA MET A 26 14.08 1.55 9.03
C MET A 26 14.18 0.64 7.80
N LEU A 27 14.63 -0.60 7.96
CA LEU A 27 14.67 -1.59 6.87
C LEU A 27 13.27 -1.88 6.32
N PHE A 28 12.27 -2.10 7.18
CA PHE A 28 10.89 -2.34 6.73
C PHE A 28 10.32 -1.13 5.98
N ILE A 29 10.56 0.09 6.48
CA ILE A 29 10.14 1.33 5.81
C ILE A 29 10.84 1.47 4.45
N ALA A 30 12.14 1.17 4.39
CA ALA A 30 12.90 1.23 3.13
C ALA A 30 12.37 0.24 2.10
N ILE A 31 12.09 -1.00 2.50
CA ILE A 31 11.49 -2.02 1.64
C ILE A 31 10.11 -1.57 1.16
N LEU A 32 9.25 -1.08 2.06
CA LEU A 32 7.92 -0.57 1.72
C LEU A 32 7.98 0.61 0.74
N GLY A 33 8.91 1.55 0.96
CA GLY A 33 9.10 2.70 0.09
C GLY A 33 9.62 2.31 -1.29
N VAL A 34 10.63 1.45 -1.36
CA VAL A 34 11.22 1.02 -2.64
C VAL A 34 10.26 0.12 -3.41
N VAL A 35 9.78 -0.96 -2.79
CA VAL A 35 8.98 -1.98 -3.46
C VAL A 35 7.51 -1.55 -3.57
N GLY A 36 6.90 -1.21 -2.44
CA GLY A 36 5.47 -0.90 -2.36
C GLY A 36 5.09 0.43 -3.01
N THR A 37 6.01 1.40 -3.07
CA THR A 37 5.74 2.71 -3.68
C THR A 37 6.54 2.91 -4.97
N GLY A 38 7.87 2.86 -4.92
CA GLY A 38 8.72 3.18 -6.07
C GLY A 38 8.50 2.26 -7.26
N ILE A 39 8.76 0.96 -7.08
CA ILE A 39 8.63 -0.05 -8.13
C ILE A 39 7.17 -0.17 -8.58
N ALA A 40 6.22 -0.23 -7.65
CA ALA A 40 4.80 -0.30 -7.95
C ALA A 40 4.34 0.86 -8.86
N ASN A 41 4.78 2.08 -8.59
CA ASN A 41 4.39 3.25 -9.38
C ASN A 41 5.04 3.25 -10.77
N ILE A 42 6.29 2.80 -10.89
CA ILE A 42 6.95 2.60 -12.20
C ILE A 42 6.16 1.60 -13.04
N ILE A 43 5.77 0.46 -12.45
CA ILE A 43 4.96 -0.55 -13.14
C ILE A 43 3.59 0.02 -13.53
N PHE A 44 2.95 0.78 -12.64
CA PHE A 44 1.66 1.43 -12.90
C PHE A 44 1.72 2.41 -14.07
N PHE A 45 2.71 3.31 -14.10
CA PHE A 45 2.89 4.23 -15.22
C PHE A 45 3.23 3.51 -16.52
N ARG A 46 4.04 2.45 -16.45
CA ARG A 46 4.35 1.62 -17.62
C ARG A 46 3.11 0.88 -18.14
N LEU A 47 2.24 0.41 -17.25
CA LEU A 47 0.97 -0.21 -17.59
C LEU A 47 0.02 0.78 -18.28
N ILE A 48 -0.07 2.01 -17.78
CA ILE A 48 -0.84 3.08 -18.43
C ILE A 48 -0.31 3.39 -19.83
N GLN A 49 1.00 3.33 -20.06
CA GLN A 49 1.57 3.58 -21.38
C GLN A 49 1.29 2.47 -22.39
N ILE A 50 1.13 1.23 -21.94
CA ILE A 50 0.98 0.04 -22.81
C ILE A 50 -0.49 -0.39 -22.93
N SER A 51 -1.32 -0.10 -21.93
CA SER A 51 -2.72 -0.51 -21.86
C SER A 51 -3.66 0.69 -21.94
N THR A 52 -4.93 0.45 -22.26
CA THR A 52 -5.95 1.50 -22.17
C THR A 52 -6.11 1.95 -20.72
N PRO A 53 -6.51 3.21 -20.46
CA PRO A 53 -6.77 3.71 -19.10
C PRO A 53 -7.75 2.82 -18.30
N VAL A 54 -8.62 2.09 -18.99
CA VAL A 54 -9.59 1.14 -18.44
C VAL A 54 -8.93 -0.10 -17.79
N PHE A 55 -7.75 -0.51 -18.26
CA PHE A 55 -7.02 -1.60 -17.62
C PHE A 55 -6.31 -1.12 -16.35
N ALA A 56 -5.83 0.13 -16.32
CA ALA A 56 -5.23 0.71 -15.13
C ALA A 56 -6.22 0.88 -13.97
N THR A 57 -7.50 1.20 -14.26
CA THR A 57 -8.55 1.25 -13.23
C THR A 57 -8.89 -0.12 -12.65
N SER A 58 -8.64 -1.21 -13.39
CA SER A 58 -8.84 -2.57 -12.90
C SER A 58 -7.92 -2.91 -11.71
N VAL A 59 -6.74 -2.30 -11.63
CA VAL A 59 -5.83 -2.46 -10.48
C VAL A 59 -6.48 -1.92 -9.20
N THR A 60 -7.17 -0.78 -9.27
CA THR A 60 -7.88 -0.20 -8.12
C THR A 60 -9.00 -1.10 -7.62
N TYR A 61 -9.68 -1.80 -8.53
CA TYR A 61 -10.74 -2.76 -8.18
C TYR A 61 -10.20 -4.05 -7.56
N LEU A 62 -8.94 -4.38 -7.81
CA LEU A 62 -8.27 -5.53 -7.18
C LEU A 62 -7.84 -5.24 -5.74
N ILE A 63 -7.70 -3.96 -5.33
CA ILE A 63 -7.19 -3.59 -4.00
C ILE A 63 -7.97 -4.28 -2.86
N PRO A 64 -9.31 -4.24 -2.80
CA PRO A 64 -10.05 -4.89 -1.73
C PRO A 64 -9.86 -6.41 -1.74
N ILE A 65 -9.83 -7.04 -2.93
CA ILE A 65 -9.68 -8.50 -3.07
C ILE A 65 -8.32 -8.95 -2.52
N VAL A 66 -7.25 -8.26 -2.93
CA VAL A 66 -5.88 -8.57 -2.48
C VAL A 66 -5.73 -8.32 -0.98
N ALA A 67 -6.36 -7.27 -0.43
CA ALA A 67 -6.35 -7.00 1.01
C ALA A 67 -7.00 -8.12 1.82
N PHE A 68 -8.16 -8.63 1.38
CA PHE A 68 -8.82 -9.78 2.03
C PHE A 68 -7.97 -11.05 1.93
N PHE A 69 -7.34 -11.30 0.79
CA PHE A 69 -6.47 -12.45 0.60
C PHE A 69 -5.27 -12.42 1.57
N TRP A 70 -4.62 -11.26 1.72
CA TRP A 70 -3.53 -11.08 2.69
C TRP A 70 -4.00 -11.22 4.14
N GLY A 71 -5.15 -10.64 4.51
CA GLY A 71 -5.70 -10.78 5.86
C GLY A 71 -6.04 -12.23 6.23
N LEU A 72 -6.54 -13.02 5.28
CA LEU A 72 -6.75 -14.46 5.47
C LEU A 72 -5.43 -15.23 5.62
N LEU A 73 -4.40 -14.88 4.83
CA LEU A 73 -3.08 -15.50 4.92
C LEU A 73 -2.39 -15.23 6.27
N ASP A 74 -2.57 -14.04 6.83
CA ASP A 74 -2.04 -13.66 8.14
C ASP A 74 -2.82 -14.30 9.31
N ASN A 75 -3.82 -15.15 9.02
CA ASN A 75 -4.72 -15.77 9.99
C ASN A 75 -5.43 -14.74 10.90
N GLU A 76 -5.61 -13.50 10.42
CA GLU A 76 -6.38 -12.51 11.18
C GLU A 76 -7.84 -12.98 11.29
N SER A 77 -8.40 -12.80 12.49
CA SER A 77 -9.81 -13.05 12.74
C SER A 77 -10.65 -11.96 12.08
N LEU A 78 -10.85 -12.09 10.76
CA LEU A 78 -11.71 -11.21 9.99
C LEU A 78 -13.11 -11.22 10.60
N THR A 79 -13.46 -10.12 11.27
CA THR A 79 -14.73 -10.01 11.98
C THR A 79 -15.87 -9.97 10.96
N SER A 80 -17.05 -10.49 11.30
CA SER A 80 -18.21 -10.50 10.38
C SER A 80 -18.56 -9.10 9.82
N VAL A 81 -18.24 -8.04 10.56
CA VAL A 81 -18.41 -6.65 10.11
C VAL A 81 -17.45 -6.29 8.98
N GLN A 82 -16.17 -6.71 9.05
CA GLN A 82 -15.19 -6.48 7.98
C GLN A 82 -15.60 -7.23 6.71
N PHE A 83 -16.10 -8.46 6.85
CA PHE A 83 -16.63 -9.23 5.73
C PHE A 83 -17.84 -8.54 5.07
N CYS A 84 -18.76 -8.00 5.86
CA CYS A 84 -19.90 -7.25 5.33
C CYS A 84 -19.46 -5.95 4.64
N GLY A 85 -18.47 -5.23 5.21
CA GLY A 85 -17.85 -4.07 4.58
C GLY A 85 -17.16 -4.41 3.26
N ALA A 86 -16.47 -5.55 3.19
CA ALA A 86 -15.86 -6.10 1.97
C ALA A 86 -16.88 -6.26 0.86
N LEU A 87 -18.02 -6.90 1.18
CA LEU A 87 -19.09 -7.16 0.24
C LEU A 87 -19.66 -5.85 -0.30
N ILE A 88 -19.88 -4.86 0.56
CA ILE A 88 -20.37 -3.54 0.14
C ILE A 88 -19.39 -2.87 -0.83
N ILE A 89 -18.08 -2.90 -0.54
CA ILE A 89 -17.05 -2.31 -1.41
C ILE A 89 -16.98 -3.06 -2.74
N LEU A 90 -16.97 -4.40 -2.72
CA LEU A 90 -16.95 -5.23 -3.93
C LEU A 90 -18.17 -5.00 -4.82
N VAL A 91 -19.36 -4.92 -4.22
CA VAL A 91 -20.61 -4.61 -4.93
C VAL A 91 -20.56 -3.21 -5.52
N GLY A 92 -20.10 -2.22 -4.76
CA GLY A 92 -19.96 -0.83 -5.23
C GLY A 92 -18.99 -0.72 -6.41
N VAL A 93 -17.85 -1.41 -6.33
CA VAL A 93 -16.87 -1.52 -7.41
C VAL A 93 -17.46 -2.19 -8.65
N PHE A 94 -18.15 -3.32 -8.47
CA PHE A 94 -18.80 -4.03 -9.57
C PHE A 94 -19.84 -3.15 -10.29
N MET A 95 -20.64 -2.39 -9.55
CA MET A 95 -21.62 -1.47 -10.11
C MET A 95 -20.96 -0.30 -10.84
N ALA A 96 -19.89 0.28 -10.29
CA ALA A 96 -19.17 1.38 -10.90
C ALA A 96 -18.47 1.00 -12.21
N ASN A 97 -18.00 -0.25 -12.30
CA ASN A 97 -17.33 -0.77 -13.49
C ASN A 97 -18.30 -1.33 -14.56
N LYS A 98 -19.61 -1.45 -14.23
CA LYS A 98 -20.65 -1.85 -15.17
C LYS A 98 -21.11 -0.61 -15.98
N LYS A 99 -20.24 -0.11 -16.85
CA LYS A 99 -20.56 0.81 -17.94
C LYS A 99 -20.06 0.27 -19.26
#